data_AF-A0A4Q7PD77-F1
#
_entry.id   AF-A0A4Q7PD77-F1
#
_cell.length_a   1.000
_cell.length_b   1.000
_cell.length_c   1.000
_cell.angle_alpha   90.00
_cell.angle_beta   90.00
_cell.angle_gamma   90.00
#
_symmetry.space_group_name_H-M   'P 1'
#
loop_
_entity.id
_entity.type
_entity.pdbx_description
1 polymer ?
#
loop_
_entity_poly.entity_id
_entity_poly.type
_entity_poly.pdbx_seq_one_letter_code
_entity_poly.pdbx_strand_id
1 'polypeptide(L)'
;MKWIKDWMVKRQVNAKLHMLKAKDVRIPQEIKTIGIIAASSADFELTKETVRQLWGYKVRVIGFYYEENKDQPVDSMSYKHFDLLGNPTAYFNAFMTEKLDIILVPSLHLNPYLRYLLLSNKCNFNLGFYTEENEPYLDLMLQYGEGDLEKNIYQLINYLHKIQEAC
;
A
#
# COMPACT_ATOMS: atom_id res chain seq x y z
N MET A 1 18.73 -17.06 6.94
CA MET A 1 19.09 -15.67 6.59
C MET A 1 17.89 -14.70 6.58
N LYS A 2 16.66 -15.17 6.33
CA LYS A 2 15.45 -14.34 6.36
C LYS A 2 15.28 -13.52 7.66
N TRP A 3 15.51 -14.14 8.82
CA TRP A 3 15.39 -13.47 10.12
C TRP A 3 16.27 -12.21 10.26
N ILE A 4 17.47 -12.21 9.66
CA ILE A 4 18.38 -11.04 9.65
C ILE A 4 17.73 -9.90 8.86
N LYS A 5 17.19 -10.23 7.68
CA LYS A 5 16.47 -9.27 6.83
C LYS A 5 15.22 -8.76 7.53
N ASP A 6 14.44 -9.62 8.17
CA ASP A 6 13.24 -9.24 8.92
C ASP A 6 13.58 -8.21 10.01
N TRP A 7 14.65 -8.46 10.76
CA TRP A 7 15.12 -7.55 11.81
C TRP A 7 15.59 -6.21 11.23
N MET A 8 16.40 -6.25 10.16
CA MET A 8 16.89 -5.04 9.51
C MET A 8 15.75 -4.19 8.92
N VAL A 9 14.82 -4.81 8.19
CA VAL A 9 13.68 -4.12 7.58
C VAL A 9 12.79 -3.51 8.66
N LYS A 10 12.50 -4.21 9.76
CA LYS A 10 11.78 -3.63 10.91
C LYS A 10 12.49 -2.39 11.47
N ARG A 11 13.83 -2.43 11.58
CA ARG A 11 14.62 -1.27 12.00
C ARG A 11 14.44 -0.09 11.05
N GLN A 12 14.46 -0.34 9.74
CA GLN A 12 14.28 0.70 8.73
C GLN A 12 12.84 1.28 8.73
N VAL A 13 11.82 0.43 8.91
CA VAL A 13 10.42 0.87 9.06
C VAL A 13 10.27 1.82 10.24
N ASN A 14 10.82 1.46 11.40
CA ASN A 14 10.77 2.31 12.60
C ASN A 14 11.47 3.66 12.35
N ALA A 15 12.65 3.65 11.71
CA ALA A 15 13.35 4.88 11.37
C ALA A 15 12.54 5.79 10.44
N LYS A 16 11.87 5.22 9.43
CA LYS A 16 11.00 5.97 8.50
C LYS A 16 9.74 6.51 9.18
N LEU A 17 9.12 5.74 10.06
CA LEU A 17 7.96 6.19 10.85
C LEU A 17 8.26 7.46 11.65
N HIS A 18 9.45 7.56 12.24
CA HIS A 18 9.84 8.77 12.95
C HIS A 18 9.90 10.02 12.05
N MET A 19 10.18 9.85 10.75
CA MET A 19 10.23 10.94 9.77
C MET A 19 8.84 11.36 9.25
N LEU A 20 7.82 10.48 9.34
CA LEU A 20 6.48 10.74 8.81
C LEU A 20 5.69 11.80 9.57
N LYS A 21 6.03 12.07 10.84
CA LYS A 21 5.29 12.99 11.72
C LYS A 21 5.21 14.44 11.23
N ALA A 22 5.90 14.79 10.14
CA ALA A 22 5.92 16.13 9.55
C ALA A 22 5.24 16.22 8.17
N LYS A 23 4.51 15.19 7.72
CA LYS A 23 3.89 15.16 6.40
C LYS A 23 2.62 16.03 6.35
N ASP A 24 2.56 16.94 5.38
CA ASP A 24 1.34 17.67 5.01
C ASP A 24 0.42 16.75 4.19
N VAL A 25 -0.69 16.32 4.80
CA VAL A 25 -1.64 15.40 4.18
C VAL A 25 -2.57 16.19 3.28
N ARG A 26 -2.55 15.86 1.98
CA ARG A 26 -3.42 16.49 0.98
C ARG A 26 -4.17 15.43 0.20
N ILE A 27 -5.49 15.54 0.21
CA ILE A 27 -6.35 14.71 -0.62
C ILE A 27 -6.17 15.15 -2.07
N PRO A 28 -5.82 14.25 -3.00
CA PRO A 28 -5.65 14.61 -4.40
C PRO A 28 -7.00 15.03 -5.01
N GLN A 29 -7.02 16.09 -5.81
CA GLN A 29 -8.23 16.50 -6.54
C GLN A 29 -8.56 15.56 -7.72
N GLU A 30 -7.52 14.99 -8.32
CA GLU A 30 -7.64 14.05 -9.43
C GLU A 30 -6.76 12.84 -9.15
N ILE A 31 -7.30 11.64 -9.39
CA ILE A 31 -6.59 10.37 -9.18
C ILE A 31 -6.29 9.77 -10.56
N LYS A 32 -5.01 9.71 -10.92
CA LYS A 32 -4.51 9.12 -12.17
C LYS A 32 -3.65 7.90 -11.92
N THR A 33 -2.96 7.84 -10.78
CA THR A 33 -2.07 6.72 -10.44
C THR A 33 -2.30 6.25 -9.02
N ILE A 34 -2.58 4.95 -8.88
CA ILE A 34 -2.87 4.28 -7.62
C ILE A 34 -1.79 3.26 -7.33
N GLY A 35 -1.24 3.31 -6.12
CA GLY A 35 -0.49 2.22 -5.52
C GLY A 35 -1.41 1.23 -4.82
N ILE A 36 -1.19 -0.07 -4.93
CA ILE A 36 -1.83 -1.07 -4.07
C ILE A 36 -0.75 -1.82 -3.29
N ILE A 37 -0.88 -1.89 -1.97
CA ILE A 37 0.01 -2.66 -1.09
C ILE A 37 -0.82 -3.66 -0.30
N ALA A 38 -0.71 -4.92 -0.65
CA ALA A 38 -1.57 -5.98 -0.12
C ALA A 38 -0.77 -7.11 0.55
N ALA A 39 -1.37 -7.77 1.53
CA ALA A 39 -0.79 -8.90 2.23
C ALA A 39 -0.83 -10.20 1.42
N SER A 40 -1.76 -10.30 0.47
CA SER A 40 -2.01 -11.52 -0.31
C SER A 40 -2.29 -11.20 -1.78
N SER A 41 -2.10 -12.19 -2.66
CA SER A 41 -2.48 -12.09 -4.07
C SER A 41 -3.98 -11.87 -4.24
N ALA A 42 -4.81 -12.50 -3.39
CA ALA A 42 -6.25 -12.38 -3.47
C ALA A 42 -6.71 -10.95 -3.17
N ASP A 43 -6.19 -10.34 -2.10
CA ASP A 43 -6.48 -8.96 -1.74
C ASP A 43 -6.06 -8.00 -2.85
N PHE A 44 -4.88 -8.23 -3.43
CA PHE A 44 -4.34 -7.41 -4.50
C PHE A 44 -5.20 -7.46 -5.76
N GLU A 45 -5.48 -8.65 -6.27
CA GLU A 45 -6.25 -8.83 -7.50
C GLU A 45 -7.70 -8.35 -7.34
N LEU A 46 -8.33 -8.61 -6.18
CA LEU A 46 -9.66 -8.11 -5.92
C LEU A 46 -9.69 -6.58 -5.88
N THR A 47 -8.73 -5.95 -5.18
CA THR A 47 -8.63 -4.49 -5.12
C THR A 47 -8.38 -3.88 -6.48
N LYS A 48 -7.49 -4.50 -7.26
CA LYS A 48 -7.17 -4.08 -8.62
C LYS A 48 -8.42 -4.14 -9.50
N GLU A 49 -9.16 -5.24 -9.46
CA GLU A 49 -10.41 -5.40 -10.21
C GLU A 49 -11.48 -4.39 -9.78
N THR A 50 -11.71 -4.19 -8.47
CA THR A 50 -12.64 -3.18 -7.97
C THR A 50 -12.27 -1.76 -8.43
N VAL A 51 -10.98 -1.41 -8.38
CA VAL A 51 -10.45 -0.15 -8.90
C VAL A 51 -10.73 -0.01 -10.39
N ARG A 52 -10.58 -1.09 -11.17
CA ARG A 52 -10.89 -1.10 -12.61
C ARG A 52 -12.37 -0.93 -12.88
N GLN A 53 -13.24 -1.53 -12.08
CA GLN A 53 -14.69 -1.36 -12.24
C GLN A 53 -15.14 0.08 -11.96
N LEU A 54 -14.58 0.71 -10.93
CA LEU A 54 -14.94 2.07 -10.52
C LEU A 54 -14.33 3.15 -11.41
N TRP A 55 -13.05 3.01 -11.75
CA TRP A 55 -12.28 4.04 -12.44
C TRP A 55 -11.82 3.65 -13.84
N GLY A 56 -12.06 2.43 -14.30
CA GLY A 56 -11.67 1.97 -15.63
C GLY A 56 -10.16 1.94 -15.84
N TYR A 57 -9.76 2.08 -17.12
CA TYR A 57 -8.35 2.09 -17.53
C TYR A 57 -7.73 3.48 -17.57
N LYS A 58 -8.48 4.54 -17.25
CA LYS A 58 -7.93 5.92 -17.13
C LYS A 58 -7.01 6.09 -15.93
N VAL A 59 -7.13 5.23 -14.92
CA VAL A 59 -6.26 5.21 -13.74
C VAL A 59 -5.21 4.13 -13.90
N ARG A 60 -3.94 4.48 -13.80
CA ARG A 60 -2.87 3.50 -13.75
C ARG A 60 -2.80 2.87 -12.36
N VAL A 61 -2.67 1.56 -12.30
CA VAL A 61 -2.53 0.79 -11.06
C VAL A 61 -1.16 0.13 -11.08
N ILE A 62 -0.38 0.35 -10.03
CA ILE A 62 0.86 -0.38 -9.76
C ILE A 62 0.86 -0.81 -8.29
N GLY A 63 1.62 -1.82 -7.93
CA GLY A 63 1.66 -2.23 -6.55
C GLY A 63 2.25 -3.59 -6.35
N PHE A 64 2.21 -4.06 -5.11
CA PHE A 64 2.75 -5.35 -4.74
C PHE A 64 1.89 -6.07 -3.72
N TYR A 65 1.95 -7.40 -3.78
CA TYR A 65 1.56 -8.26 -2.67
C TYR A 65 2.71 -9.14 -2.20
N TYR A 66 2.65 -9.57 -0.94
CA TYR A 66 3.71 -10.43 -0.39
C TYR A 66 3.43 -11.92 -0.65
N GLU A 67 4.42 -12.62 -1.19
CA GLU A 67 4.39 -14.05 -1.47
C GLU A 67 5.82 -14.62 -1.46
N GLU A 68 6.07 -15.72 -0.77
CA GLU A 68 7.43 -16.31 -0.64
C GLU A 68 7.73 -17.39 -1.69
N ASN A 69 6.69 -17.90 -2.34
CA ASN A 69 6.75 -18.99 -3.31
C ASN A 69 7.60 -18.64 -4.54
N LYS A 70 8.08 -19.66 -5.26
CA LYS A 70 9.12 -19.52 -6.29
C LYS A 70 8.64 -18.94 -7.63
N ASP A 71 7.38 -19.17 -7.99
CA ASP A 71 6.79 -18.65 -9.22
C ASP A 71 6.09 -17.34 -8.90
N GLN A 72 6.84 -16.24 -9.04
CA GLN A 72 6.44 -14.91 -8.61
C GLN A 72 5.97 -14.10 -9.81
N PRO A 73 4.67 -13.80 -9.94
CA PRO A 73 4.20 -12.75 -10.84
C PRO A 73 4.95 -11.44 -10.60
N VAL A 74 4.98 -10.58 -11.61
CA VAL A 74 5.69 -9.28 -11.57
C VAL A 74 5.21 -8.39 -10.41
N ASP A 75 3.98 -8.57 -9.94
CA ASP A 75 3.39 -7.81 -8.84
C ASP A 75 3.61 -8.47 -7.45
N SER A 76 4.40 -9.54 -7.36
CA SER A 76 4.64 -10.27 -6.10
C SER A 76 6.02 -10.03 -5.51
N MET A 77 6.11 -9.90 -4.20
CA MET A 77 7.36 -9.59 -3.51
C MET A 77 7.63 -10.49 -2.30
N SER A 78 8.90 -10.61 -1.94
CA SER A 78 9.32 -11.33 -0.73
C SER A 78 10.58 -10.71 -0.11
N TYR A 79 11.03 -11.29 1.01
CA TYR A 79 12.34 -11.02 1.60
C TYR A 79 13.53 -11.21 0.63
N LYS A 80 13.34 -11.90 -0.50
CA LYS A 80 14.40 -12.08 -1.52
C LYS A 80 14.73 -10.78 -2.24
N HIS A 81 13.77 -9.86 -2.33
CA HIS A 81 13.94 -8.54 -2.96
C HIS A 81 14.62 -7.50 -2.06
N PHE A 82 15.17 -7.94 -0.93
CA PHE A 82 15.90 -7.11 0.02
C PHE A 82 17.29 -7.68 0.27
N ASP A 83 18.28 -6.83 0.51
CA ASP A 83 19.63 -7.27 0.89
C ASP A 83 19.69 -7.64 2.40
N LEU A 84 20.87 -8.05 2.88
CA LEU A 84 21.07 -8.40 4.29
C LEU A 84 21.04 -7.18 5.23
N LEU A 85 21.15 -5.96 4.71
CA LEU A 85 21.03 -4.70 5.45
C LEU A 85 19.58 -4.19 5.47
N GLY A 86 18.66 -4.93 4.84
CA GLY A 86 17.24 -4.59 4.74
C GLY A 86 16.94 -3.53 3.68
N ASN A 87 17.88 -3.25 2.77
CA ASN A 87 17.64 -2.32 1.68
C ASN A 87 16.87 -3.01 0.54
N PRO A 88 15.96 -2.30 -0.13
CA PRO A 88 15.28 -2.78 -1.32
C PRO A 88 16.26 -2.95 -2.48
N THR A 89 16.07 -4.00 -3.28
CA THR A 89 16.74 -4.15 -4.57
C THR A 89 16.11 -3.23 -5.63
N ALA A 90 16.76 -3.11 -6.80
CA ALA A 90 16.26 -2.33 -7.94
C ALA A 90 14.88 -2.78 -8.45
N TYR A 91 14.41 -3.95 -8.02
CA TYR A 91 13.07 -4.48 -8.29
C TYR A 91 11.95 -3.47 -7.96
N PHE A 92 12.14 -2.65 -6.91
CA PHE A 92 11.12 -1.69 -6.47
C PHE A 92 11.27 -0.29 -7.07
N ASN A 93 12.28 -0.04 -7.93
CA ASN A 93 12.60 1.31 -8.42
C ASN A 93 11.39 2.00 -9.05
N ALA A 94 10.70 1.30 -9.96
CA ALA A 94 9.53 1.86 -10.66
C ALA A 94 8.47 2.34 -9.66
N PHE A 95 8.14 1.53 -8.66
CA PHE A 95 7.17 1.89 -7.63
C PHE A 95 7.66 3.02 -6.73
N MET A 96 8.93 3.03 -6.31
CA MET A 96 9.46 4.05 -5.40
C MET A 96 9.61 5.42 -6.06
N THR A 97 9.84 5.47 -7.38
CA THR A 97 9.98 6.72 -8.13
C THR A 97 8.66 7.24 -8.69
N GLU A 98 7.64 6.38 -8.82
CA GLU A 98 6.35 6.77 -9.34
C GLU A 98 5.68 7.81 -8.46
N LYS A 99 5.14 8.86 -9.09
CA LYS A 99 4.28 9.83 -8.42
C LYS A 99 2.87 9.25 -8.30
N LEU A 100 2.63 8.56 -7.19
CA LEU A 100 1.32 8.03 -6.83
C LEU A 100 0.45 9.13 -6.25
N ASP A 101 -0.80 9.21 -6.71
CA ASP A 101 -1.79 10.13 -6.15
C ASP A 101 -2.34 9.58 -4.83
N ILE A 102 -2.60 8.26 -4.80
CA ILE A 102 -2.98 7.53 -3.58
C ILE A 102 -2.27 6.18 -3.47
N ILE A 103 -2.12 5.67 -2.25
CA ILE A 103 -1.81 4.25 -1.98
C ILE A 103 -2.97 3.61 -1.22
N LEU A 104 -3.55 2.57 -1.81
CA LEU A 104 -4.59 1.73 -1.19
C LEU A 104 -3.95 0.54 -0.47
N VAL A 105 -4.34 0.37 0.80
CA VAL A 105 -3.95 -0.75 1.66
C VAL A 105 -5.21 -1.55 2.00
N PRO A 106 -5.55 -2.58 1.19
CA PRO A 106 -6.76 -3.39 1.41
C PRO A 106 -6.62 -4.38 2.56
N SER A 107 -5.41 -4.62 3.05
CA SER A 107 -5.14 -5.65 4.05
C SER A 107 -5.10 -5.08 5.47
N LEU A 108 -5.65 -5.82 6.43
CA LEU A 108 -5.67 -5.46 7.85
C LEU A 108 -4.29 -5.56 8.52
N HIS A 109 -3.44 -6.44 7.99
CA HIS A 109 -2.10 -6.70 8.51
C HIS A 109 -1.09 -6.64 7.37
N LEU A 110 -0.04 -5.85 7.55
CA LEU A 110 1.07 -5.74 6.62
C LEU A 110 2.33 -6.29 7.28
N ASN A 111 3.06 -7.15 6.59
CA ASN A 111 4.39 -7.53 7.06
C ASN A 111 5.39 -6.36 6.95
N PRO A 112 6.56 -6.45 7.60
CA PRO A 112 7.55 -5.37 7.60
C PRO A 112 8.01 -4.92 6.21
N TYR A 113 8.06 -5.82 5.23
CA TYR A 113 8.51 -5.49 3.87
C TYR A 113 7.47 -4.64 3.13
N LEU A 114 6.18 -4.96 3.27
CA LEU A 114 5.09 -4.15 2.70
C LEU A 114 5.03 -2.78 3.36
N ARG A 115 5.15 -2.72 4.69
CA ARG A 115 5.25 -1.45 5.43
C ARG A 115 6.44 -0.63 4.95
N TYR A 116 7.59 -1.26 4.72
CA TYR A 116 8.76 -0.57 4.19
C TYR A 116 8.45 0.12 2.85
N LEU A 117 7.78 -0.56 1.93
CA LEU A 117 7.39 0.03 0.65
C LEU A 117 6.41 1.19 0.82
N LEU A 118 5.38 1.00 1.65
CA LEU A 118 4.38 2.03 1.96
C LEU A 118 5.04 3.33 2.46
N LEU A 119 6.07 3.22 3.31
CA LEU A 119 6.81 4.38 3.83
C LEU A 119 7.94 4.87 2.92
N SER A 120 8.23 4.18 1.83
CA SER A 120 9.33 4.53 0.92
C SER A 120 8.87 5.26 -0.33
N ASN A 121 7.62 5.08 -0.74
CA ASN A 121 7.04 5.91 -1.80
C ASN A 121 6.69 7.31 -1.25
N LYS A 122 6.80 8.33 -2.10
CA LYS A 122 6.52 9.74 -1.74
C LYS A 122 5.03 10.11 -1.87
N CYS A 123 4.12 9.14 -1.82
CA CYS A 123 2.70 9.39 -1.94
C CYS A 123 2.21 10.27 -0.79
N ASN A 124 1.38 11.25 -1.13
CA ASN A 124 0.86 12.20 -0.16
C ASN A 124 -0.40 11.73 0.55
N PHE A 125 -1.04 10.66 0.08
CA PHE A 125 -2.31 10.20 0.64
C PHE A 125 -2.41 8.66 0.61
N ASN A 126 -2.27 8.05 1.79
CA ASN A 126 -2.40 6.62 1.99
C ASN A 126 -3.75 6.34 2.66
N LEU A 127 -4.51 5.36 2.15
CA LEU A 127 -5.78 4.98 2.75
C LEU A 127 -5.99 3.47 2.77
N GLY A 128 -6.79 3.02 3.72
CA GLY A 128 -7.04 1.59 3.92
C GLY A 128 -7.98 1.33 5.08
N PHE A 129 -7.85 0.16 5.69
CA PHE A 129 -8.70 -0.24 6.80
C PHE A 129 -7.99 -0.07 8.14
N TYR A 130 -8.78 0.35 9.13
CA TYR A 130 -8.31 0.59 10.49
C TYR A 130 -7.92 -0.72 11.17
N THR A 131 -6.67 -0.74 11.65
CA THR A 131 -6.16 -1.63 12.69
C THR A 131 -5.13 -0.84 13.50
N GLU A 132 -4.88 -1.22 14.75
CA GLU A 132 -3.79 -0.62 15.55
C GLU A 132 -2.44 -0.73 14.83
N GLU A 133 -2.27 -1.78 14.03
CA GLU A 133 -1.09 -1.99 13.22
C GLU A 133 -0.97 -0.99 12.08
N ASN A 134 -2.08 -0.66 11.40
CA ASN A 134 -2.10 0.21 10.23
C ASN A 134 -2.15 1.71 10.58
N GLU A 135 -2.64 2.06 11.77
CA GLU A 135 -2.80 3.44 12.25
C GLU A 135 -1.62 4.38 11.94
N PRO A 136 -0.34 4.00 12.18
CA PRO A 136 0.76 4.93 11.96
C PRO A 136 1.14 5.13 10.49
N TYR A 137 0.53 4.40 9.54
CA TYR A 137 0.92 4.42 8.12
C TYR A 137 -0.13 5.05 7.19
N LEU A 138 -1.37 5.19 7.64
CA LEU A 138 -2.50 5.59 6.82
C LEU A 138 -2.99 6.99 7.20
N ASP A 139 -3.30 7.79 6.18
CA ASP A 139 -3.82 9.15 6.32
C ASP A 139 -5.36 9.14 6.47
N LEU A 140 -6.03 8.14 5.88
CA LEU A 140 -7.46 7.90 6.02
C LEU A 140 -7.73 6.41 6.25
N MET A 141 -8.55 6.10 7.25
CA MET A 141 -8.91 4.74 7.60
C MET A 141 -10.42 4.60 7.75
N LEU A 142 -10.96 3.50 7.24
CA LEU A 142 -12.31 3.07 7.56
C LEU A 142 -12.29 1.81 8.41
N GLN A 143 -13.28 1.68 9.29
CA GLN A 143 -13.51 0.42 9.97
C GLN A 143 -13.84 -0.66 8.94
N TYR A 144 -13.20 -1.83 9.06
CA TYR A 144 -13.57 -2.98 8.24
C TYR A 144 -14.95 -3.48 8.69
N GLY A 145 -15.93 -3.40 7.79
CA GLY A 145 -17.32 -3.73 8.08
C GLY A 145 -17.64 -5.21 7.87
N GLU A 146 -18.86 -5.59 8.24
CA GLU A 146 -19.42 -6.91 7.92
C GLU A 146 -19.65 -7.03 6.40
N GLY A 147 -18.94 -7.95 5.76
CA GLY A 147 -19.00 -8.18 4.32
C GLY A 147 -17.69 -8.72 3.75
N ASP A 148 -17.67 -8.93 2.43
CA ASP A 148 -16.45 -9.25 1.70
C ASP A 148 -15.55 -8.02 1.52
N LEU A 149 -14.30 -8.29 1.12
CA LEU A 149 -13.30 -7.26 0.90
C LEU A 149 -13.71 -6.31 -0.23
N GLU A 150 -14.36 -6.82 -1.29
CA GLU A 150 -14.82 -6.02 -2.43
C GLU A 150 -15.74 -4.90 -1.97
N LYS A 151 -16.79 -5.23 -1.21
CA LYS A 151 -17.74 -4.24 -0.68
C LYS A 151 -17.05 -3.20 0.21
N ASN A 152 -16.09 -3.63 1.03
CA ASN A 152 -15.32 -2.73 1.88
C ASN A 152 -14.45 -1.76 1.06
N ILE A 153 -13.83 -2.23 -0.03
CA ILE A 153 -13.05 -1.38 -0.94
C ILE A 153 -13.96 -0.39 -1.67
N TYR A 154 -15.13 -0.84 -2.15
CA TYR A 154 -16.13 0.05 -2.72
C TYR A 154 -16.53 1.16 -1.75
N GLN A 155 -16.76 0.83 -0.48
CA GLN A 155 -17.08 1.83 0.54
C GLN A 155 -15.94 2.80 0.79
N LEU A 156 -14.70 2.32 0.86
CA LEU A 156 -13.50 3.15 1.01
C LEU A 156 -13.36 4.16 -0.13
N ILE A 157 -13.49 3.71 -1.38
CA ILE A 157 -13.40 4.57 -2.56
C ILE A 157 -14.59 5.54 -2.63
N ASN A 158 -15.80 5.10 -2.31
CA ASN A 158 -16.97 5.98 -2.27
C ASN A 158 -16.82 7.07 -1.19
N TYR A 159 -16.25 6.73 -0.04
CA TYR A 159 -15.99 7.71 1.01
C TYR A 159 -14.94 8.74 0.57
N LEU A 160 -13.89 8.30 -0.12
CA LEU A 160 -12.90 9.21 -0.71
C LEU A 160 -13.54 10.20 -1.68
N HIS A 161 -14.41 9.74 -2.59
CA HIS A 161 -15.12 10.63 -3.51
C HIS A 161 -15.99 11.66 -2.78
N LYS A 162 -16.72 11.25 -1.74
CA LYS A 162 -17.55 12.17 -0.95
C LYS A 162 -16.72 13.26 -0.27
N ILE A 163 -15.51 12.94 0.18
CA ILE A 163 -14.61 13.94 0.74
C ILE A 163 -14.11 14.89 -0.37
N GLN A 164 -13.75 14.36 -1.55
CA GLN A 164 -13.32 15.18 -2.68
C GLN A 164 -14.42 16.13 -3.18
N GLU A 165 -15.70 15.75 -3.09
CA GLU A 165 -16.84 16.61 -3.46
C GLU A 165 -17.13 17.71 -2.42
N ALA A 166 -16.73 17.52 -1.17
CA ALA A 166 -17.01 18.44 -0.07
C ALA A 166 -15.90 19.49 0.14
N CYS A 167 -14.74 19.34 -0.49
CA CYS A 167 -13.57 20.22 -0.39
C CYS A 167 -13.37 21.05 -1.66
#